data_AF-A0A9D3ZI79-F1
#
_entry.id   AF-A0A9D3ZI79-F1
#
_cell.length_a   1.000
_cell.length_b   1.000
_cell.length_c   1.000
_cell.angle_alpha   90.00
_cell.angle_beta   90.00
_cell.angle_gamma   90.00
#
_symmetry.space_group_name_H-M   'P 1'
#
loop_
_entity.id
_entity.type
_entity.pdbx_description
1 polymer ?
#
loop_
_entity_poly.entity_id
_entity_poly.type
_entity_poly.pdbx_seq_one_letter_code
_entity_poly.pdbx_strand_id
1 'polypeptide(L)'
;SRNPNPVMVTSEWVLHQQYSTVSQAIKNLLQLPWMVRIEHIFREGNRVVDGLASMSFSRPFGRYIFMQPPDEVLKLLHDNYSGMAWPRLV
;
A
#
# COMPACT_ATOMS: atom_id res chain seq x y z
N SER A 1 -0.77 -6.46 49.29
CA SER A 1 -1.53 -5.34 48.71
C SER A 1 -1.08 -5.17 47.27
N ARG A 2 -1.85 -5.70 46.30
CA ARG A 2 -1.56 -5.54 44.86
C ARG A 2 -2.21 -4.24 44.42
N ASN A 3 -1.42 -3.26 44.04
CA ASN A 3 -1.90 -2.03 43.43
C ASN A 3 -2.20 -2.32 41.95
N PRO A 4 -3.46 -2.23 41.47
CA PRO A 4 -3.76 -2.40 40.06
C PRO A 4 -3.60 -1.04 39.41
N ASN A 5 -2.38 -0.70 39.00
CA ASN A 5 -2.24 0.38 38.02
C ASN A 5 -2.77 -0.16 36.70
N PRO A 6 -3.86 0.37 36.13
CA PRO A 6 -4.20 0.07 34.76
C PRO A 6 -3.05 0.61 33.92
N VAL A 7 -2.37 -0.27 33.18
CA VAL A 7 -1.53 0.14 32.07
C VAL A 7 -2.49 0.79 31.07
N MET A 8 -2.70 2.09 31.23
CA MET A 8 -3.28 2.94 30.21
C MET A 8 -2.27 2.95 29.08
N VAL A 9 -2.38 1.95 28.19
CA VAL A 9 -1.83 2.04 26.85
C VAL A 9 -2.65 3.12 26.16
N THR A 10 -2.35 4.38 26.44
CA THR A 10 -2.70 5.46 25.54
C THR A 10 -1.95 5.13 24.26
N SER A 11 -2.70 4.70 23.25
CA SER A 11 -2.28 4.44 21.88
C SER A 11 -1.82 5.72 21.20
N GLU A 12 -0.88 6.42 21.83
CA GLU A 12 -0.07 7.40 21.17
C GLU A 12 0.77 6.59 20.19
N TRP A 13 0.40 6.68 18.91
CA TRP A 13 1.16 6.10 17.82
C TRP A 13 2.57 6.65 17.94
N VAL A 14 3.45 5.91 18.61
CA VAL A 14 4.89 6.13 18.55
C VAL A 14 5.25 5.81 17.11
N LEU A 15 5.07 6.81 16.25
CA LEU A 15 5.52 6.81 14.87
C LEU A 15 7.00 6.46 14.96
N HIS A 16 7.30 5.20 14.63
CA HIS A 16 8.66 4.70 14.64
C HIS A 16 9.49 5.69 13.82
N GLN A 17 10.44 6.37 14.46
CA GLN A 17 11.12 7.55 13.93
C GLN A 17 11.68 7.34 12.51
N GLN A 18 11.95 6.09 12.15
CA GLN A 18 12.40 5.62 10.84
C GLN A 18 11.45 5.93 9.65
N TYR A 19 10.16 6.15 9.87
CA TYR A 19 9.19 6.41 8.79
C TYR A 19 8.63 7.84 8.80
N SER A 20 9.15 8.70 9.69
CA SER A 20 8.64 10.05 9.92
C SER A 20 8.53 10.89 8.64
N THR A 21 9.52 10.83 7.74
CA THR A 21 9.54 11.59 6.49
C THR A 21 8.42 11.17 5.53
N VAL A 22 8.24 9.86 5.30
CA VAL A 22 7.20 9.36 4.40
C VAL A 22 5.81 9.59 5.00
N SER A 23 5.63 9.34 6.30
CA SER A 23 4.37 9.62 6.98
C SER A 23 3.99 11.11 6.91
N GLN A 24 4.96 12.02 7.05
CA GLN A 24 4.69 13.45 6.94
C GLN A 24 4.35 13.86 5.50
N ALA A 25 5.04 13.30 4.49
CA ALA A 25 4.73 13.55 3.09
C ALA A 25 3.29 13.11 2.74
N ILE A 26 2.87 11.93 3.22
CA ILE A 26 1.50 11.45 3.04
C ILE A 26 0.50 12.40 3.70
N LYS A 27 0.74 12.83 4.95
CA LYS A 27 -0.14 13.80 5.64
C LYS A 27 -0.27 15.09 4.85
N ASN A 28 0.82 15.62 4.30
CA ASN A 28 0.80 16.84 3.49
C ASN A 28 -0.05 16.65 2.20
N LEU A 29 0.05 15.48 1.54
CA LEU A 29 -0.78 15.16 0.37
C LEU A 29 -2.26 15.05 0.72
N LEU A 30 -2.60 14.51 1.90
CA LEU A 30 -3.99 14.40 2.37
C LEU A 30 -4.63 15.75 2.71
N GLN A 31 -3.84 16.81 2.90
CA GLN A 31 -4.34 18.17 3.15
C GLN A 31 -4.67 18.94 1.87
N LEU A 32 -4.31 18.40 0.70
CA LEU A 32 -4.70 18.98 -0.58
C LEU A 32 -6.23 18.95 -0.73
N PRO A 33 -6.83 19.81 -1.59
CA PRO A 33 -8.29 19.91 -1.75
C PRO A 33 -8.85 18.73 -2.55
N TRP A 34 -8.55 17.50 -2.14
CA TRP A 34 -9.00 16.25 -2.73
C TRP A 34 -9.92 15.52 -1.74
N MET A 35 -10.94 14.85 -2.25
CA MET A 35 -11.73 13.93 -1.44
C MET A 35 -11.03 12.58 -1.41
N VAL A 36 -10.40 12.23 -0.28
CA VAL A 36 -9.61 11.00 -0.15
C VAL A 36 -10.33 9.98 0.73
N ARG A 37 -10.37 8.72 0.27
CA ARG A 37 -10.83 7.56 1.05
C ARG A 37 -9.68 6.57 1.17
N ILE A 38 -9.34 6.17 2.41
CA ILE A 38 -8.32 5.15 2.67
C ILE A 38 -9.03 3.85 2.99
N GLU A 39 -8.76 2.81 2.20
CA GLU A 39 -9.33 1.48 2.37
C GLU A 39 -8.24 0.43 2.44
N HIS A 40 -8.48 -0.57 3.29
CA HIS A 40 -7.65 -1.76 3.31
C HIS A 40 -8.15 -2.75 2.26
N ILE A 41 -7.37 -2.94 1.20
CA ILE A 41 -7.63 -3.92 0.15
C ILE A 41 -6.75 -5.14 0.42
N PHE A 42 -7.34 -6.35 0.31
CA PHE A 42 -6.57 -7.59 0.40
C PHE A 42 -5.52 -7.67 -0.70
N ARG A 43 -4.42 -8.36 -0.42
CA ARG A 43 -3.27 -8.47 -1.32
C ARG A 43 -3.66 -8.95 -2.72
N GLU A 44 -4.61 -9.86 -2.81
CA GLU A 44 -5.13 -10.41 -4.07
C GLU A 44 -5.79 -9.33 -4.96
N GLY A 45 -6.43 -8.33 -4.34
CA GLY A 45 -7.01 -7.18 -5.04
C GLY A 45 -5.98 -6.15 -5.49
N ASN A 46 -4.76 -6.21 -4.95
CA ASN A 46 -3.65 -5.29 -5.26
C ASN A 46 -2.54 -5.94 -6.10
N ARG A 47 -2.79 -7.09 -6.74
CA ARG A 47 -1.76 -7.85 -7.47
C ARG A 47 -1.06 -7.06 -8.57
N VAL A 48 -1.78 -6.18 -9.27
CA VAL A 48 -1.18 -5.31 -10.29
C VAL A 48 -0.17 -4.34 -9.65
N VAL A 49 -0.49 -3.77 -8.48
CA VAL A 49 0.41 -2.89 -7.72
C VAL A 49 1.63 -3.67 -7.23
N ASP A 50 1.45 -4.89 -6.70
CA ASP A 50 2.55 -5.77 -6.31
C ASP A 50 3.47 -6.10 -7.51
N GLY A 51 2.89 -6.34 -8.69
CA GLY A 51 3.63 -6.56 -9.93
C GLY A 51 4.44 -5.33 -10.36
N LEU A 52 3.83 -4.14 -10.32
CA LEU A 52 4.52 -2.88 -10.62
C LEU A 52 5.63 -2.56 -9.62
N ALA A 53 5.42 -2.80 -8.32
CA ALA A 53 6.44 -2.64 -7.30
C ALA A 53 7.61 -3.62 -7.52
N SER A 54 7.30 -4.90 -7.80
CA SER A 54 8.32 -5.90 -8.09
C SER A 54 9.13 -5.54 -9.34
N MET A 55 8.45 -5.01 -10.38
CA MET A 55 9.09 -4.52 -11.58
C MET A 55 9.98 -3.29 -11.32
N SER A 56 9.60 -2.39 -10.40
CA SER A 56 10.44 -1.23 -10.09
C SER A 56 11.71 -1.61 -9.34
N PHE A 57 11.66 -2.64 -8.49
CA PHE A 57 12.84 -3.18 -7.81
C PHE A 57 13.86 -3.82 -8.76
N SER A 58 13.41 -4.42 -9.86
CA SER A 58 14.30 -5.06 -10.85
C SER A 58 14.90 -4.07 -11.86
N ARG A 59 14.45 -2.81 -11.85
CA ARG A 59 14.91 -1.76 -12.77
C ARG A 59 15.89 -0.80 -12.07
N PRO A 60 16.80 -0.16 -12.82
CA PRO A 60 17.61 0.92 -12.28
C PRO A 60 16.75 2.03 -11.66
N PHE A 61 17.32 2.78 -10.72
CA PHE A 61 16.64 3.94 -10.17
C PHE A 61 16.37 4.98 -11.27
N GLY A 62 15.11 5.39 -11.41
CA GLY A 62 14.70 6.36 -12.41
C GLY A 62 13.18 6.49 -12.53
N ARG A 63 12.76 7.48 -13.32
CA ARG A 63 11.34 7.64 -13.69
C ARG A 63 11.09 6.91 -15.00
N TYR A 64 10.21 5.93 -14.97
CA TYR A 64 9.76 5.19 -16.15
C TYR A 64 8.34 5.60 -16.49
N ILE A 65 8.10 6.00 -17.74
CA ILE A 65 6.77 6.34 -18.26
C ILE A 65 6.45 5.33 -19.35
N PHE A 66 5.35 4.61 -19.19
CA PHE A 66 4.90 3.61 -20.13
C PHE A 66 3.64 4.13 -20.85
N MET A 67 3.68 4.18 -22.18
CA MET A 67 2.51 4.57 -22.99
C MET A 67 1.51 3.43 -23.16
N GLN A 68 1.94 2.19 -22.89
CA GLN A 68 1.14 0.98 -22.87
C GLN A 68 1.53 0.17 -21.62
N PRO A 69 0.65 -0.68 -21.07
CA PRO A 69 1.00 -1.49 -19.92
C PRO A 69 2.22 -2.38 -20.20
N PRO A 70 3.20 -2.48 -19.28
CA PRO A 70 4.32 -3.40 -19.40
C PRO A 70 3.84 -4.86 -19.52
N ASP A 71 4.53 -5.66 -20.33
CA ASP A 71 4.20 -7.09 -20.54
C ASP A 71 4.17 -7.87 -19.22
N GLU A 72 5.03 -7.50 -18.27
CA GLU A 72 5.16 -8.12 -16.95
C GLU A 72 3.88 -8.00 -16.10
N VAL A 73 3.07 -6.96 -16.34
CA VAL A 73 1.80 -6.74 -15.63
C VAL A 73 0.57 -6.93 -16.51
N LEU A 74 0.75 -7.12 -17.82
CA LEU A 74 -0.34 -7.27 -18.79
C LEU A 74 -1.27 -8.44 -18.43
N LYS A 75 -0.69 -9.58 -18.04
CA LYS A 75 -1.46 -10.74 -17.58
C LYS A 75 -2.28 -10.44 -16.32
N LEU A 76 -1.68 -9.75 -15.34
CA LEU A 76 -2.35 -9.38 -14.09
C LEU A 76 -3.50 -8.40 -14.35
N LEU A 77 -3.30 -7.46 -15.28
CA LEU A 77 -4.34 -6.52 -15.71
C LEU A 77 -5.49 -7.24 -16.40
N HIS A 78 -5.19 -8.20 -17.28
CA HIS A 78 -6.21 -9.01 -17.94
C HIS A 78 -7.00 -9.84 -16.93
N ASP A 79 -6.33 -10.53 -16.01
CA ASP A 79 -6.99 -11.32 -14.96
C ASP A 79 -7.90 -10.46 -14.07
N ASN A 80 -7.45 -9.25 -13.71
CA ASN A 80 -8.25 -8.29 -12.94
C ASN A 80 -9.46 -7.80 -13.74
N TYR A 81 -9.28 -7.46 -15.03
CA TYR A 81 -10.37 -7.02 -15.90
C TYR A 81 -11.42 -8.11 -16.09
N SER A 82 -11.00 -9.38 -16.25
CA SER A 82 -11.90 -10.53 -16.37
C SER A 82 -12.59 -10.93 -15.06
N GLY A 83 -12.33 -10.24 -13.95
CA GLY A 83 -12.92 -10.56 -12.65
C GLY A 83 -12.46 -11.91 -12.10
N MET A 84 -11.30 -12.42 -12.55
CA MET A 84 -10.68 -13.62 -11.98
C MET A 84 -10.10 -13.30 -10.60
N ALA A 85 -10.99 -13.18 -9.62
CA ALA A 85 -10.62 -13.22 -8.22
C ALA A 85 -10.22 -14.65 -7.90
N TRP A 86 -8.95 -14.87 -7.58
CA TRP A 86 -8.48 -16.17 -7.11
C TRP A 86 -9.09 -16.39 -5.71
N PRO A 87 -10.08 -17.29 -5.55
CA PRO A 87 -10.64 -17.55 -4.25
C PRO A 87 -9.57 -18.24 -3.41
N ARG A 88 -9.52 -17.95 -2.11
CA ARG A 88 -8.72 -18.76 -1.20
C ARG A 88 -9.25 -20.19 -1.25
N LEU A 89 -8.42 -21.15 -1.66
CA LEU A 89 -8.55 -22.52 -1.16
C LEU A 89 -8.18 -22.44 0.33
N VAL A 90 -9.21 -22.37 1.16
CA VAL A 90 -9.10 -22.63 2.61
C VAL A 90 -9.00 -24.12 2.84
#